data_AF-A0A258TEH7-F1
#
_entry.id   AF-A0A258TEH7-F1
#
_cell.length_a   1.000
_cell.length_b   1.000
_cell.length_c   1.000
_cell.angle_alpha   90.00
_cell.angle_beta   90.00
_cell.angle_gamma   90.00
#
_symmetry.space_group_name_H-M   'P 1'
#
loop_
_entity.id
_entity.type
_entity.pdbx_description
1 polymer ?
#
loop_
_entity_poly.entity_id
_entity_poly.type
_entity_poly.pdbx_seq_one_letter_code
_entity_poly.pdbx_strand_id
1 'polypeptide(L)'
;MLPWTAGKRVHHCERCQRPLAIYRGLFKRDRFRIIPLYAAVHATAALLFVLALATALVGTGSVRHIMLAVAFPLALFGASDIADGYLSIRTGVSRLFGRVRRGGVARAIGAGTILFGVAGCLIALIGITAFTGAR
;
A
#
# COMPACT_ATOMS: atom_id res chain seq x y z
N MET A 1 -25.16 -9.35 -6.67
CA MET A 1 -24.01 -10.03 -6.05
C MET A 1 -23.32 -10.81 -7.17
N LEU A 2 -22.29 -10.25 -7.80
CA LEU A 2 -21.51 -11.00 -8.79
C LEU A 2 -21.03 -12.32 -8.15
N PRO A 3 -21.23 -13.48 -8.81
CA PRO A 3 -20.81 -14.75 -8.26
C PRO A 3 -19.28 -14.74 -8.12
N TRP A 4 -18.80 -14.99 -6.91
CA TRP A 4 -17.39 -15.20 -6.64
C TRP A 4 -16.93 -16.40 -7.46
N THR A 5 -16.28 -16.16 -8.61
CA THR A 5 -15.81 -17.23 -9.49
C THR A 5 -14.84 -18.14 -8.76
N ALA A 6 -15.21 -19.40 -8.62
CA ALA A 6 -14.36 -20.42 -8.02
C ALA A 6 -12.97 -20.41 -8.69
N GLY A 7 -11.91 -20.33 -7.89
CA GLY A 7 -10.52 -20.30 -8.35
C GLY A 7 -9.86 -18.91 -8.44
N LYS A 8 -10.63 -17.81 -8.51
CA LYS A 8 -10.04 -16.46 -8.42
C LYS A 8 -9.81 -16.07 -6.96
N ARG A 9 -8.58 -15.65 -6.62
CA ARG A 9 -8.22 -15.18 -5.27
C ARG A 9 -8.30 -13.66 -5.12
N VAL A 10 -8.43 -12.93 -6.22
CA VAL A 10 -8.52 -11.47 -6.25
C VAL A 10 -9.79 -11.06 -6.99
N HIS A 11 -10.58 -10.21 -6.34
CA HIS A 11 -11.83 -9.65 -6.86
C HIS A 11 -11.81 -8.13 -6.73
N HIS A 12 -12.78 -7.44 -7.30
CA HIS A 12 -12.96 -6.01 -7.10
C HIS A 12 -14.27 -5.76 -6.35
N CYS A 13 -14.29 -4.75 -5.49
CA CYS A 13 -15.53 -4.28 -4.89
C CYS A 13 -16.40 -3.60 -5.96
N GLU A 14 -17.67 -3.99 -6.12
CA GLU A 14 -18.59 -3.35 -7.08
C GLU A 14 -18.74 -1.84 -6.82
N ARG A 15 -18.68 -1.42 -5.56
CA ARG A 15 -18.95 -0.03 -5.16
C ARG A 15 -17.74 0.90 -5.26
N CYS A 16 -16.61 0.50 -4.70
CA CYS A 16 -15.40 1.34 -4.67
C CYS A 16 -14.31 0.89 -5.65
N GLN A 17 -14.56 -0.20 -6.41
CA GLN A 17 -13.65 -0.75 -7.42
C GLN A 17 -12.27 -1.13 -6.87
N ARG A 18 -12.12 -1.22 -5.54
CA ARG A 18 -10.86 -1.60 -4.89
C ARG A 18 -10.64 -3.11 -4.95
N PRO A 19 -9.40 -3.57 -5.18
CA PRO A 19 -9.06 -4.97 -5.16
C PRO A 19 -9.24 -5.58 -3.75
N LEU A 20 -9.87 -6.74 -3.70
CA LEU A 20 -10.12 -7.56 -2.53
C LEU A 20 -9.41 -8.89 -2.72
N ALA A 21 -8.60 -9.28 -1.75
CA ALA A 21 -7.93 -10.58 -1.74
C ALA A 21 -8.64 -11.54 -0.79
N ILE A 22 -8.81 -12.79 -1.23
CA ILE A 22 -9.29 -13.89 -0.42
C ILE A 22 -8.08 -14.73 0.01
N TYR A 23 -7.98 -14.99 1.30
CA TYR A 23 -6.96 -15.86 1.85
C TYR A 23 -7.56 -16.80 2.91
N ARG A 24 -6.89 -17.92 3.15
CA ARG A 24 -7.18 -18.79 4.29
C ARG A 24 -6.33 -18.32 5.47
N GLY A 25 -6.98 -18.10 6.62
CA GLY A 25 -6.25 -17.69 7.81
C GLY A 25 -5.21 -18.73 8.22
N LEU A 26 -4.05 -18.27 8.71
CA LEU A 26 -2.97 -19.17 9.12
C LEU A 26 -3.40 -20.12 10.26
N PHE A 27 -4.15 -19.58 11.22
CA PHE A 27 -4.62 -20.30 12.42
C PHE A 27 -6.01 -20.94 12.29
N LYS A 28 -6.80 -20.54 11.30
CA LYS A 28 -8.16 -21.03 11.06
C LYS A 28 -8.34 -21.27 9.56
N ARG A 29 -7.81 -22.43 9.11
CA ARG A 29 -7.76 -22.83 7.69
C ARG A 29 -9.14 -23.17 7.11
N ASP A 30 -10.13 -23.37 7.97
CA ASP A 30 -11.53 -23.67 7.66
C ASP A 30 -12.32 -22.45 7.17
N ARG A 31 -11.85 -21.22 7.46
CA ARG A 31 -12.54 -19.98 7.08
C ARG A 31 -11.74 -19.15 6.08
N PHE A 32 -12.38 -18.83 4.97
CA PHE A 32 -11.89 -17.82 4.05
C PHE A 32 -12.11 -16.43 4.64
N ARG A 33 -11.09 -15.57 4.55
CA ARG A 33 -11.15 -14.16 4.96
C ARG A 33 -10.94 -13.28 3.73
N ILE A 34 -11.62 -12.14 3.73
CA ILE A 34 -11.51 -11.11 2.69
C ILE A 34 -10.77 -9.92 3.28
N ILE A 35 -9.72 -9.46 2.61
CA ILE A 35 -8.97 -8.27 2.99
C ILE A 35 -8.85 -7.32 1.79
N PRO A 36 -8.94 -6.00 1.98
CA PRO A 36 -8.57 -5.05 0.94
C PRO A 36 -7.10 -5.24 0.57
N LEU A 37 -6.78 -5.40 -0.72
CA LEU A 37 -5.41 -5.67 -1.16
C LEU A 37 -4.46 -4.52 -0.78
N TYR A 38 -4.91 -3.26 -0.88
CA TYR A 38 -4.11 -2.11 -0.44
C TYR A 38 -3.78 -2.15 1.06
N ALA A 39 -4.71 -2.62 1.90
CA ALA A 39 -4.43 -2.80 3.32
C ALA A 39 -3.36 -3.88 3.56
N ALA A 40 -3.36 -4.95 2.75
CA ALA A 40 -2.30 -5.96 2.80
C ALA A 40 -0.95 -5.36 2.34
N VAL A 41 -0.93 -4.59 1.25
CA VAL A 41 0.28 -3.89 0.77
C VAL A 41 0.82 -2.94 1.83
N HIS A 42 -0.02 -2.12 2.45
CA HIS A 42 0.36 -1.23 3.54
C HIS A 42 0.91 -1.99 4.74
N ALA A 43 0.29 -3.11 5.13
CA ALA A 43 0.79 -3.94 6.22
C ALA A 43 2.16 -4.56 5.90
N THR A 44 2.35 -5.07 4.69
CA THR A 44 3.63 -5.62 4.23
C THR A 44 4.70 -4.53 4.14
N ALA A 45 4.37 -3.36 3.58
CA ALA A 45 5.30 -2.24 3.51
C ALA A 45 5.67 -1.71 4.90
N ALA A 46 4.71 -1.60 5.83
CA ALA A 46 4.98 -1.25 7.21
C ALA A 46 5.93 -2.25 7.89
N LEU A 47 5.68 -3.55 7.71
CA LEU A 47 6.55 -4.60 8.24
C LEU A 47 7.98 -4.50 7.67
N LEU A 48 8.11 -4.34 6.34
CA LEU A 48 9.41 -4.18 5.71
C LEU A 48 10.14 -2.92 6.19
N PHE A 49 9.42 -1.82 6.39
CA PHE A 49 9.99 -0.60 6.96
C PHE A 49 10.48 -0.79 8.40
N VAL A 50 9.71 -1.46 9.25
CA VAL A 50 10.13 -1.80 10.63
C VAL A 50 11.36 -2.69 10.63
N LEU A 51 11.41 -3.70 9.75
CA LEU A 51 12.58 -4.56 9.61
C LEU A 51 13.81 -3.79 9.09
N ALA A 52 13.62 -2.91 8.11
CA ALA A 52 14.66 -2.04 7.61
C ALA A 52 15.21 -1.11 8.71
N LEU A 53 14.33 -0.55 9.54
CA LEU A 53 14.74 0.28 10.67
C LEU A 53 15.48 -0.53 11.74
N ALA A 54 14.97 -1.71 12.11
CA ALA A 54 15.61 -2.57 13.09
C ALA A 54 17.01 -3.02 12.65
N THR A 55 17.14 -3.39 11.37
CA THR A 55 18.44 -3.76 10.78
C THR A 55 19.38 -2.56 10.69
N ALA A 56 18.88 -1.36 10.43
CA ALA A 56 19.68 -0.13 10.43
C ALA A 56 20.19 0.25 11.83
N LEU A 57 19.41 -0.02 12.87
CA LEU A 57 19.78 0.32 14.26
C LEU A 57 20.79 -0.65 14.87
N VAL A 58 20.77 -1.92 14.46
CA VAL A 58 21.63 -2.98 15.04
C VAL A 58 22.79 -3.34 14.11
N GLY A 59 22.63 -3.15 12.81
CA GLY A 59 23.62 -3.52 11.81
C GLY A 59 24.71 -2.46 11.63
N THR A 60 25.96 -2.91 11.49
CA THR A 60 27.08 -2.11 10.96
C THR A 60 27.05 -1.99 9.43
N GLY A 61 25.89 -2.29 8.82
CA GLY A 61 25.72 -2.26 7.36
C GLY A 61 25.97 -0.86 6.81
N SER A 62 26.58 -0.79 5.62
CA SER A 62 26.81 0.49 4.96
C SER A 62 25.48 1.26 4.83
N VAL A 63 25.50 2.57 5.07
CA VAL A 63 24.36 3.51 4.90
C VAL A 63 23.59 3.25 3.59
N ARG A 64 24.33 2.85 2.56
CA ARG A 64 23.84 2.47 1.23
C ARG A 64 22.78 1.34 1.22
N HIS A 65 22.96 0.28 2.02
CA HIS A 65 22.00 -0.83 2.11
C HIS A 65 20.74 -0.43 2.88
N ILE A 66 20.91 0.41 3.92
CA ILE A 66 19.82 0.97 4.72
C ILE A 66 18.92 1.86 3.85
N MET A 67 19.51 2.70 3.01
CA MET A 67 18.77 3.55 2.06
C MET A 67 17.86 2.75 1.15
N LEU A 68 18.35 1.66 0.55
CA LEU A 68 17.52 0.80 -0.31
C LEU A 68 16.43 0.07 0.48
N ALA A 69 16.77 -0.44 1.66
CA ALA A 69 15.83 -1.15 2.53
C ALA A 69 14.66 -0.25 2.97
N VAL A 70 14.88 1.07 3.09
CA VAL A 70 13.84 2.07 3.39
C VAL A 70 13.11 2.55 2.14
N ALA A 71 13.83 2.78 1.03
CA ALA A 71 13.26 3.28 -0.21
C ALA A 71 12.22 2.32 -0.81
N PHE A 72 12.46 1.01 -0.74
CA PHE A 72 11.54 0.02 -1.32
C PHE A 72 10.14 0.00 -0.66
N PRO A 73 10.02 -0.10 0.68
CA PRO A 73 8.74 0.05 1.38
C PRO A 73 8.06 1.39 1.08
N LEU A 74 8.83 2.48 1.01
CA LEU A 74 8.30 3.81 0.75
C LEU A 74 7.70 3.92 -0.67
N ALA A 75 8.37 3.32 -1.66
CA ALA A 75 7.85 3.22 -3.02
C ALA A 75 6.57 2.36 -3.09
N LEU A 76 6.50 1.26 -2.33
CA LEU A 76 5.29 0.44 -2.23
C LEU A 76 4.12 1.22 -1.63
N PHE A 77 4.35 1.94 -0.52
CA PHE A 77 3.36 2.85 0.05
C PHE A 77 2.90 3.86 -0.99
N GLY A 78 3.84 4.56 -1.62
CA GLY A 78 3.54 5.63 -2.56
C GLY A 78 2.72 5.17 -3.76
N ALA A 79 3.13 4.07 -4.39
CA ALA A 79 2.41 3.50 -5.53
C ALA A 79 0.98 3.04 -5.13
N SER A 80 0.84 2.43 -3.95
CA SER A 80 -0.47 1.97 -3.46
C SER A 80 -1.39 3.14 -3.13
N ASP A 81 -0.87 4.22 -2.57
CA ASP A 81 -1.61 5.44 -2.22
C ASP A 81 -2.08 6.19 -3.47
N ILE A 82 -1.24 6.27 -4.50
CA ILE A 82 -1.62 6.86 -5.79
C ILE A 82 -2.80 6.08 -6.39
N ALA A 83 -2.72 4.75 -6.44
CA ALA A 83 -3.78 3.91 -6.98
C ALA A 83 -5.07 4.00 -6.15
N ASP A 84 -4.95 4.00 -4.82
CA ASP A 84 -6.09 4.09 -3.89
C ASP A 84 -6.79 5.45 -3.95
N GLY A 85 -6.00 6.51 -4.03
CA GLY A 85 -6.48 7.88 -4.18
C GLY A 85 -7.14 8.12 -5.54
N TYR A 86 -6.58 7.58 -6.63
CA TYR A 86 -7.21 7.60 -7.96
C TYR A 86 -8.59 6.95 -7.94
N LEU A 87 -8.71 5.76 -7.34
CA LEU A 87 -10.00 5.09 -7.19
C LEU A 87 -10.96 5.89 -6.31
N SER A 88 -10.46 6.58 -5.29
CA SER A 88 -11.29 7.42 -4.43
C SER A 88 -11.86 8.65 -5.15
N ILE A 89 -11.05 9.30 -6.00
CA ILE A 89 -11.50 10.40 -6.87
C ILE A 89 -12.55 9.89 -7.87
N ARG A 90 -12.24 8.79 -8.55
CA ARG A 90 -13.08 8.23 -9.61
C ARG A 90 -14.44 7.75 -9.09
N THR A 91 -14.45 7.03 -7.97
CA THR A 91 -15.68 6.44 -7.42
C THR A 91 -16.40 7.36 -6.44
N GLY A 92 -15.74 8.42 -5.95
CA GLY A 92 -16.30 9.27 -4.90
C GLY A 92 -16.51 8.52 -3.59
N VAL A 93 -15.77 7.44 -3.34
CA VAL A 93 -15.82 6.64 -2.12
C VAL A 93 -14.41 6.52 -1.54
N SER A 94 -14.26 6.86 -0.26
CA SER A 94 -13.02 6.68 0.49
C SER A 94 -13.29 5.86 1.74
N ARG A 95 -12.41 4.90 2.06
CA ARG A 95 -12.44 4.17 3.32
C ARG A 95 -11.14 4.43 4.04
N LEU A 96 -11.19 5.29 5.05
CA LEU A 96 -10.03 5.71 5.82
C LEU A 96 -10.34 5.54 7.32
N PHE A 97 -9.42 4.90 8.06
CA PHE A 97 -9.56 4.63 9.51
C PHE A 97 -10.91 3.99 9.89
N GLY A 98 -11.35 3.00 9.11
CA GLY A 98 -12.63 2.30 9.36
C GLY A 98 -13.89 3.08 8.99
N ARG A 99 -13.79 4.38 8.65
CA ARG A 99 -14.93 5.20 8.24
C ARG A 99 -15.05 5.26 6.72
N VAL A 100 -16.27 5.17 6.22
CA VAL A 100 -16.59 5.32 4.80
C VAL A 100 -17.07 6.74 4.55
N ARG A 101 -16.34 7.50 3.74
CA ARG A 101 -16.73 8.83 3.28
C ARG A 101 -17.15 8.78 1.81
N ARG A 102 -18.05 9.67 1.40
CA ARG A 102 -18.60 9.72 0.04
C ARG A 102 -18.63 11.15 -0.51
N GLY A 103 -18.75 11.26 -1.84
CA GLY A 103 -18.93 12.54 -2.52
C GLY A 103 -17.66 13.40 -2.55
N GLY A 104 -17.81 14.71 -2.44
CA GLY A 104 -16.68 15.66 -2.53
C GLY A 104 -15.58 15.40 -1.50
N VAL A 105 -15.94 15.06 -0.26
CA VAL A 105 -14.98 14.74 0.81
C VAL A 105 -14.12 13.52 0.45
N ALA A 106 -14.72 12.49 -0.16
CA ALA A 106 -13.97 11.32 -0.60
C ALA A 106 -12.95 11.67 -1.70
N ARG A 107 -13.35 12.53 -2.65
CA ARG A 107 -12.45 12.98 -3.72
C ARG A 107 -11.31 13.84 -3.19
N ALA A 108 -11.59 14.74 -2.26
CA ALA A 108 -10.56 15.56 -1.61
C ALA A 108 -9.54 14.70 -0.85
N ILE A 109 -10.01 13.70 -0.09
CA ILE A 109 -9.13 12.72 0.55
C ILE A 109 -8.31 11.98 -0.49
N GLY A 110 -8.94 11.51 -1.56
CA GLY A 110 -8.24 10.83 -2.65
C GLY A 110 -7.12 11.67 -3.27
N ALA A 111 -7.36 12.96 -3.51
CA ALA A 111 -6.34 13.88 -4.01
C ALA A 111 -5.18 14.04 -3.02
N GLY A 112 -5.48 14.18 -1.72
CA GLY A 112 -4.45 14.20 -0.67
C GLY A 112 -3.62 12.91 -0.62
N THR A 113 -4.27 11.75 -0.74
CA THR A 113 -3.59 10.44 -0.78
C THR A 113 -2.69 10.31 -2.01
N ILE A 114 -3.11 10.80 -3.18
CA ILE A 114 -2.25 10.84 -4.37
C ILE A 114 -1.02 11.73 -4.11
N LEU A 115 -1.20 12.93 -3.58
CA LEU A 115 -0.09 13.84 -3.30
C LEU A 115 0.93 13.21 -2.34
N PHE A 116 0.44 12.58 -1.27
CA PHE A 116 1.29 11.86 -0.32
C PHE A 116 2.04 10.71 -1.01
N GLY A 117 1.34 9.94 -1.86
CA GLY A 117 1.94 8.84 -2.58
C GLY A 117 3.00 9.28 -3.58
N VAL A 118 2.77 10.38 -4.30
CA VAL A 118 3.76 10.99 -5.20
C VAL A 118 4.98 11.46 -4.42
N ALA A 119 4.80 12.14 -3.29
CA ALA A 119 5.91 12.56 -2.43
C ALA A 119 6.74 11.36 -1.93
N GLY A 120 6.07 10.29 -1.47
CA GLY A 120 6.74 9.05 -1.05
C GLY A 120 7.54 8.40 -2.18
N CYS A 121 6.98 8.31 -3.38
CA CYS A 121 7.68 7.81 -4.56
C CYS A 121 8.87 8.67 -4.95
N LEU A 122 8.76 10.01 -4.87
CA LEU A 122 9.88 10.92 -5.16
C LEU A 122 11.02 10.76 -4.15
N ILE A 123 10.71 10.66 -2.86
CA ILE A 123 11.74 10.43 -1.82
C ILE A 123 12.43 9.07 -2.06
N ALA A 124 11.67 8.03 -2.37
CA ALA A 124 12.24 6.72 -2.69
C ALA A 124 13.14 6.79 -3.93
N LEU A 125 12.70 7.50 -4.98
CA LEU A 125 13.49 7.72 -6.19
C LEU A 125 14.80 8.44 -5.87
N ILE A 126 14.76 9.53 -5.08
CA ILE A 126 15.96 10.27 -4.65
C ILE A 126 16.92 9.37 -3.89
N GLY A 127 16.40 8.53 -2.97
CA GLY A 127 17.23 7.56 -2.24
C GLY A 127 17.92 6.56 -3.17
N ILE A 128 17.21 6.07 -4.19
CA ILE A 128 17.75 5.13 -5.19
C ILE A 128 18.76 5.84 -6.12
N THR A 129 18.48 7.05 -6.58
CA THR A 129 19.39 7.77 -7.49
C THR A 129 20.65 8.24 -6.78
N ALA A 130 20.54 8.69 -5.51
CA ALA A 130 21.69 8.97 -4.66
C ALA A 130 22.55 7.71 -4.45
N PHE A 131 21.94 6.53 -4.31
CA PHE A 131 22.66 5.26 -4.26
C PHE A 131 23.45 4.97 -5.55
N THR A 132 22.92 5.34 -6.73
CA THR A 132 23.59 5.09 -8.02
C THR A 132 24.60 6.17 -8.42
N GLY A 133 24.43 7.39 -7.92
CA GLY A 133 25.25 8.56 -8.26
C GLY A 133 26.50 8.74 -7.38
N ALA A 134 26.56 8.10 -6.21
CA ALA A 134 27.78 8.01 -5.41
C ALA A 134 28.75 6.98 -6.03
N ARG A 135 29.49 7.41 -7.06
CA ARG A 135 30.74 6.77 -7.50
C ARG A 135 31.92 7.53 -6.95
#